data_AF-A0A380B9L2-F1
#
_entry.id   AF-A0A380B9L2-F1
#
_cell.length_a   1.000
_cell.length_b   1.000
_cell.length_c   1.000
_cell.angle_alpha   90.00
_cell.angle_beta   90.00
_cell.angle_gamma   90.00
#
_symmetry.space_group_name_H-M   'P 1'
#
loop_
_entity.id
_entity.type
_entity.pdbx_description
1 polymer ?
#
loop_
_entity_poly.entity_id
_entity_poly.type
_entity_poly.pdbx_seq_one_letter_code
_entity_poly.pdbx_strand_id
1 'polypeptide(L)'
;MKIKAVSISILSILILTLMGCKKEGESYEELSRLANLKVQEAIQLTKDRSCGNLNEWRIDTLYNYGYFPVHPSFEQDYKKLVQEASELFTRAGKLYKGPVLNTARTSMAVLPPHFGLRCTEGKIKVVTANDFDLTEVNDRLQKLFPEIRDFFKEQTCSSATGWYVTTIRKDCEFVSIAYTQTDRFREFSKRMEEYAHLYYRKTVLDKSMNCPSVNDKPAKGVACENGKPAVKY
;
A
#
# COMPACT_ATOMS: atom_id res chain seq x y z
N MET A 1 24.07 -55.09 38.30
CA MET A 1 22.63 -54.83 38.55
C MET A 1 22.11 -53.97 37.41
N LYS A 2 21.18 -54.51 36.62
CA LYS A 2 20.53 -53.84 35.48
C LYS A 2 19.35 -53.03 35.99
N ILE A 3 19.23 -51.77 35.60
CA ILE A 3 17.92 -51.17 35.32
C ILE A 3 18.08 -50.30 34.07
N LYS A 4 17.40 -50.73 33.00
CA LYS A 4 17.24 -50.00 31.74
C LYS A 4 16.23 -48.87 31.97
N ALA A 5 16.56 -47.65 31.58
CA ALA A 5 15.57 -46.62 31.34
C ALA A 5 15.27 -46.61 29.83
N VAL A 6 14.17 -47.27 29.47
CA VAL A 6 13.50 -47.18 28.18
C VAL A 6 12.56 -45.99 28.24
N SER A 7 12.34 -45.34 27.09
CA SER A 7 11.27 -44.38 26.80
C SER A 7 11.59 -42.91 27.13
N ILE A 8 11.83 -42.12 26.08
CA ILE A 8 10.88 -41.12 25.54
C ILE A 8 11.34 -40.82 24.10
N SER A 9 10.86 -41.63 23.16
CA SER A 9 10.86 -41.31 21.72
C SER A 9 9.44 -41.45 21.19
N ILE A 10 8.51 -40.69 21.78
CA ILE A 10 7.08 -40.67 21.40
C ILE A 10 6.63 -39.24 21.07
N LEU A 11 7.52 -38.40 20.53
CA LEU A 11 7.14 -37.07 20.00
C LEU A 11 7.45 -36.89 18.51
N SER A 12 7.83 -37.96 17.81
CA SER A 12 8.14 -37.92 16.36
C SER A 12 7.20 -38.79 15.52
N ILE A 13 6.15 -39.37 16.12
CA ILE A 13 5.23 -40.30 15.44
C ILE A 13 3.84 -39.69 15.17
N LEU A 14 3.56 -38.47 15.64
CA LEU A 14 2.26 -37.81 15.41
C LEU A 14 2.16 -36.98 14.11
N ILE A 15 3.15 -37.08 13.21
CA ILE A 15 3.11 -36.46 11.86
C ILE A 15 2.84 -37.50 10.75
N LEU A 16 2.93 -38.80 11.06
CA LEU A 16 2.77 -39.88 10.07
C LEU A 16 1.36 -40.47 9.98
N THR A 17 0.39 -40.00 10.77
CA THR A 17 -1.01 -40.51 10.72
C THR A 17 -1.94 -39.73 9.79
N LEU A 18 -1.43 -38.77 9.02
CA LEU A 18 -2.18 -38.10 7.93
C LEU A 18 -1.97 -38.75 6.55
N MET A 19 -1.19 -39.84 6.44
CA MET A 19 -1.00 -40.58 5.17
C MET A 19 -2.16 -41.53 4.83
N GLY A 20 -3.38 -41.16 5.21
CA GLY A 20 -4.62 -41.72 4.66
C GLY A 20 -5.18 -40.85 3.53
N CYS A 21 -4.32 -40.20 2.72
CA CYS A 21 -4.76 -39.40 1.58
C CYS A 21 -5.30 -40.30 0.47
N LYS A 22 -6.62 -40.53 0.45
CA LYS A 22 -7.32 -40.59 -0.84
C LYS A 22 -6.93 -39.31 -1.59
N LYS A 23 -6.48 -39.43 -2.84
CA LYS A 23 -6.37 -38.29 -3.77
C LYS A 23 -7.77 -37.73 -4.00
N GLU A 24 -8.28 -36.96 -3.06
CA GLU A 24 -9.25 -35.93 -3.38
C GLU A 24 -8.51 -34.96 -4.31
N GLY A 25 -9.12 -34.64 -5.45
CA GLY A 25 -8.52 -33.73 -6.41
C GLY A 25 -8.16 -32.39 -5.75
N GLU A 26 -7.31 -31.62 -6.41
CA GLU A 26 -6.99 -30.27 -5.94
C GLU A 26 -8.28 -29.47 -5.73
N SER A 27 -8.40 -28.78 -4.59
CA SER A 27 -9.50 -27.88 -4.30
C SER A 27 -9.07 -26.42 -4.40
N TYR A 28 -10.04 -25.53 -4.59
CA TYR A 28 -9.81 -24.08 -4.57
C TYR A 28 -9.19 -23.64 -3.24
N GLU A 29 -9.74 -24.13 -2.13
CA GLU A 29 -9.36 -23.77 -0.77
C GLU A 29 -7.92 -24.21 -0.47
N GLU A 30 -7.54 -25.43 -0.85
CA GLU A 30 -6.21 -25.96 -0.58
C GLU A 30 -5.15 -25.24 -1.40
N LEU A 31 -5.38 -25.03 -2.69
CA LEU A 31 -4.45 -24.27 -3.54
C LEU A 31 -4.30 -22.82 -3.08
N SER A 32 -5.41 -22.18 -2.69
CA SER A 32 -5.39 -20.81 -2.15
C SER A 32 -4.61 -20.74 -0.83
N ARG A 33 -4.79 -21.72 0.05
CA ARG A 33 -4.05 -21.81 1.32
C ARG A 33 -2.54 -21.99 1.07
N LEU A 34 -2.16 -22.89 0.16
CA LEU A 34 -0.76 -23.11 -0.22
C LEU A 34 -0.14 -21.86 -0.84
N ALA A 35 -0.88 -21.16 -1.73
CA ALA A 35 -0.43 -19.90 -2.32
C ALA A 35 -0.15 -18.84 -1.25
N ASN A 36 -1.07 -18.68 -0.29
CA ASN A 36 -0.89 -17.76 0.84
C ASN A 36 0.34 -18.11 1.67
N LEU A 37 0.60 -19.40 1.94
CA LEU A 37 1.81 -19.82 2.66
C LEU A 37 3.08 -19.42 1.92
N LYS A 38 3.12 -19.58 0.60
CA LYS A 38 4.26 -19.15 -0.24
C LYS A 38 4.49 -17.65 -0.19
N VAL A 39 3.42 -16.85 -0.17
CA VAL A 39 3.56 -15.40 0.06
C VAL A 39 4.12 -15.11 1.45
N GLN A 40 3.65 -15.78 2.50
CA GLN A 40 4.18 -15.56 3.86
C GLN A 40 5.66 -15.98 3.99
N GLU A 41 6.08 -17.05 3.33
CA GLU A 41 7.49 -17.45 3.21
C GLU A 41 8.30 -16.32 2.55
N ALA A 42 7.81 -15.75 1.44
CA ALA A 42 8.48 -14.65 0.75
C ALA A 42 8.59 -13.40 1.65
N ILE A 43 7.51 -13.04 2.35
CA ILE A 43 7.48 -11.93 3.30
C ILE A 43 8.50 -12.16 4.43
N GLN A 44 8.62 -13.39 4.92
CA GLN A 44 9.54 -13.73 6.00
C GLN A 44 11.00 -13.48 5.60
N LEU A 45 11.37 -13.63 4.33
CA LEU A 45 12.70 -13.29 3.83
C LEU A 45 13.02 -11.80 3.99
N THR A 46 12.01 -10.92 4.09
CA THR A 46 12.18 -9.46 4.14
C THR A 46 12.21 -8.90 5.57
N LYS A 47 11.82 -9.70 6.58
CA LYS A 47 11.68 -9.23 7.96
C LYS A 47 13.02 -9.06 8.68
N ASP A 48 13.06 -8.07 9.58
CA ASP A 48 14.13 -7.82 10.55
C ASP A 48 15.55 -7.79 9.98
N ARG A 49 15.68 -7.42 8.70
CA ARG A 49 16.99 -7.35 8.05
C ARG A 49 17.74 -6.12 8.54
N SER A 50 19.02 -6.31 8.86
CA SER A 50 19.91 -5.23 9.20
C SER A 50 19.97 -4.20 8.08
N CYS A 51 19.99 -2.93 8.44
CA CYS A 51 20.25 -1.87 7.50
C CYS A 51 21.64 -2.03 6.89
N GLY A 52 21.71 -1.98 5.57
CA GLY A 52 22.93 -1.78 4.81
C GLY A 52 22.86 -0.47 4.05
N ASN A 53 23.54 -0.42 2.91
CA ASN A 53 23.41 0.66 1.94
C ASN A 53 21.97 0.68 1.36
N LEU A 54 21.19 1.72 1.65
CA LEU A 54 19.79 1.81 1.19
C LEU A 54 19.62 1.75 -0.33
N ASN A 55 20.66 2.11 -1.10
CA ASN A 55 20.62 2.06 -2.57
C ASN A 55 20.62 0.64 -3.14
N GLU A 56 21.01 -0.36 -2.34
CA GLU A 56 20.95 -1.77 -2.72
C GLU A 56 19.56 -2.37 -2.51
N TRP A 57 18.67 -1.66 -1.82
CA TRP A 57 17.32 -2.12 -1.53
C TRP A 57 16.31 -1.56 -2.53
N ARG A 58 15.34 -2.38 -2.90
CA ARG A 58 14.16 -1.95 -3.65
C ARG A 58 12.89 -2.22 -2.87
N ILE A 59 11.82 -1.52 -3.23
CA ILE A 59 10.48 -1.79 -2.72
C ILE A 59 9.77 -2.69 -3.73
N ASP A 60 9.34 -3.87 -3.27
CA ASP A 60 8.40 -4.71 -4.02
C ASP A 60 6.99 -4.52 -3.51
N THR A 61 6.00 -4.73 -4.38
CA THR A 61 4.58 -4.65 -4.03
C THR A 61 3.92 -6.00 -4.26
N LEU A 62 3.47 -6.62 -3.17
CA LEU A 62 2.61 -7.80 -3.23
C LEU A 62 1.18 -7.33 -2.98
N TYR A 63 0.39 -7.23 -4.05
CA TYR A 63 -1.00 -6.80 -3.98
C TYR A 63 -1.77 -7.63 -2.95
N ASN A 64 -2.55 -6.97 -2.08
CA ASN A 64 -3.23 -7.51 -0.90
C ASN A 64 -2.36 -7.81 0.34
N TYR A 65 -1.03 -7.71 0.27
CA TYR A 65 -0.14 -7.97 1.41
C TYR A 65 0.67 -6.74 1.85
N GLY A 66 1.07 -5.88 0.92
CA GLY A 66 1.77 -4.64 1.22
C GLY A 66 3.05 -4.43 0.43
N TYR A 67 3.90 -3.56 0.99
CA TYR A 67 5.20 -3.21 0.44
C TYR A 67 6.31 -3.86 1.24
N PHE A 68 7.31 -4.40 0.54
CA PHE A 68 8.38 -5.18 1.16
C PHE A 68 9.75 -4.70 0.69
N PRO A 69 10.72 -4.52 1.60
CA PRO A 69 12.09 -4.20 1.23
C PRO A 69 12.78 -5.47 0.73
N VAL A 70 13.28 -5.45 -0.51
CA VAL A 70 13.96 -6.58 -1.15
C VAL A 70 15.42 -6.22 -1.42
N HIS A 71 16.32 -7.14 -1.09
CA HIS A 71 17.76 -6.99 -1.26
C HIS A 71 18.31 -8.07 -2.22
N PRO A 72 19.34 -7.76 -3.03
CA PRO A 72 19.96 -8.71 -3.94
C PRO A 72 20.36 -10.04 -3.31
N SER A 73 20.79 -10.04 -2.04
CA SER A 73 21.26 -11.25 -1.34
C SER A 73 20.20 -12.34 -1.15
N PHE A 74 18.91 -12.03 -1.25
CA PHE A 74 17.81 -13.01 -1.14
C PHE A 74 16.76 -12.86 -2.26
N GLU A 75 17.00 -11.98 -3.23
CA GLU A 75 16.01 -11.64 -4.24
C GLU A 75 15.60 -12.86 -5.09
N GLN A 76 16.53 -13.76 -5.38
CA GLN A 76 16.23 -14.95 -6.17
C GLN A 76 15.26 -15.89 -5.43
N ASP A 77 15.50 -16.16 -4.15
CA ASP A 77 14.62 -16.98 -3.32
C ASP A 77 13.25 -16.33 -3.14
N TYR A 78 13.23 -15.01 -2.93
CA TYR A 78 12.01 -14.22 -2.86
C TYR A 78 11.18 -14.34 -4.15
N LYS A 79 11.79 -14.11 -5.31
CA LYS A 79 11.12 -14.20 -6.62
C LYS A 79 10.57 -15.59 -6.88
N LYS A 80 11.31 -16.63 -6.51
CA LYS A 80 10.86 -18.02 -6.63
C LYS A 80 9.59 -18.26 -5.82
N LEU A 81 9.55 -17.84 -4.56
CA LEU A 81 8.37 -18.00 -3.70
C LEU A 81 7.15 -17.21 -4.20
N VAL A 82 7.36 -15.98 -4.68
CA VAL A 82 6.29 -15.16 -5.28
C VAL A 82 5.76 -15.81 -6.56
N GLN A 83 6.63 -16.37 -7.39
CA GLN A 83 6.23 -17.08 -8.61
C GLN A 83 5.46 -18.37 -8.29
N GLU A 84 5.93 -19.19 -7.35
CA GLU A 84 5.23 -20.38 -6.87
C GLU A 84 3.82 -20.04 -6.33
N ALA A 85 3.71 -18.95 -5.56
CA ALA A 85 2.42 -18.45 -5.08
C ALA A 85 1.48 -18.06 -6.22
N SER A 86 1.99 -17.31 -7.22
CA SER A 86 1.21 -16.87 -8.38
C SER A 86 0.67 -18.05 -9.19
N GLU A 87 1.48 -19.10 -9.37
CA GLU A 87 1.07 -20.32 -10.05
C GLU A 87 -0.04 -21.06 -9.29
N LEU A 88 0.09 -21.16 -7.96
CA LEU A 88 -0.93 -21.76 -7.11
C LEU A 88 -2.25 -20.96 -7.14
N PHE A 89 -2.20 -19.63 -7.04
CA PHE A 89 -3.40 -18.78 -7.18
C PHE A 89 -4.04 -18.91 -8.55
N THR A 90 -3.24 -18.99 -9.62
CA THR A 90 -3.74 -19.17 -10.98
C THR A 90 -4.49 -20.50 -11.12
N ARG A 91 -3.97 -21.57 -10.50
CA ARG A 91 -4.62 -22.89 -10.50
C ARG A 91 -5.88 -22.89 -9.63
N ALA A 92 -5.83 -22.26 -8.45
CA ALA A 92 -7.01 -22.08 -7.60
C ALA A 92 -8.12 -21.35 -8.36
N GLY A 93 -7.80 -20.24 -9.03
CA GLY A 93 -8.76 -19.45 -9.81
C GLY A 93 -9.50 -20.26 -10.88
N LYS A 94 -8.88 -21.29 -11.47
CA LYS A 94 -9.53 -22.20 -12.44
C LYS A 94 -10.56 -23.14 -11.80
N LEU A 95 -10.43 -23.41 -10.50
CA LEU A 95 -11.33 -24.28 -9.73
C LEU A 95 -12.41 -23.50 -8.99
N TYR A 96 -12.33 -22.16 -8.98
CA TYR A 96 -13.29 -21.31 -8.30
C TYR A 96 -14.66 -21.37 -8.99
N LYS A 97 -15.69 -21.78 -8.25
CA LYS A 97 -17.08 -21.90 -8.73
C LYS A 97 -18.02 -20.82 -8.16
N GLY A 98 -17.49 -19.89 -7.37
CA GLY A 98 -18.27 -18.78 -6.85
C GLY A 98 -18.58 -17.74 -7.95
N PRO A 99 -19.42 -16.73 -7.65
CA PRO A 99 -19.63 -15.65 -8.58
C PRO A 99 -18.29 -15.03 -8.93
N VAL A 100 -17.99 -14.88 -10.23
CA VAL A 100 -16.89 -14.02 -10.68
C VAL A 100 -17.27 -12.62 -10.28
N LEU A 101 -16.93 -12.24 -9.05
CA LEU A 101 -17.00 -10.86 -8.64
C LEU A 101 -16.07 -10.14 -9.62
N ASN A 102 -16.62 -9.18 -10.36
CA ASN A 102 -15.85 -8.35 -11.27
C ASN A 102 -14.99 -7.39 -10.41
N THR A 103 -14.08 -7.95 -9.62
CA THR A 103 -13.26 -7.33 -8.57
C THR A 103 -12.11 -6.54 -9.13
N ALA A 104 -11.94 -6.53 -10.46
CA ALA A 104 -10.99 -5.69 -11.16
C ALA A 104 -11.15 -4.19 -10.80
N ARG A 105 -12.26 -3.77 -10.19
CA ARG A 105 -12.44 -2.42 -9.63
C ARG A 105 -12.73 -2.30 -8.15
N THR A 106 -13.14 -3.35 -7.43
CA THR A 106 -13.74 -3.18 -6.09
C THR A 106 -13.00 -3.85 -4.93
N SER A 107 -11.99 -4.69 -5.17
CA SER A 107 -11.32 -5.39 -4.06
C SER A 107 -9.80 -5.52 -4.15
N MET A 108 -9.13 -4.85 -5.09
CA MET A 108 -7.69 -4.66 -4.93
C MET A 108 -7.53 -3.78 -3.69
N ALA A 109 -6.98 -4.33 -2.61
CA ALA A 109 -6.67 -3.54 -1.43
C ALA A 109 -5.80 -2.36 -1.88
N VAL A 110 -6.35 -1.16 -1.88
CA VAL A 110 -5.59 0.05 -2.19
C VAL A 110 -4.60 0.19 -1.05
N LEU A 111 -3.33 -0.12 -1.35
CA LEU A 111 -2.27 -0.03 -0.37
C LEU A 111 -2.02 1.46 -0.10
N PRO A 112 -1.90 1.86 1.19
CA PRO A 112 -1.60 3.24 1.53
C PRO A 112 -0.24 3.65 0.94
N PRO A 113 -0.03 4.90 0.51
CA PRO A 113 1.23 5.32 -0.08
C PRO A 113 2.42 5.06 0.87
N HIS A 114 3.53 4.60 0.30
CA HIS A 114 4.80 4.51 0.99
C HIS A 114 5.67 5.74 0.72
N PHE A 115 6.48 6.11 1.69
CA PHE A 115 7.39 7.26 1.64
C PHE A 115 8.86 6.84 1.45
N GLY A 116 9.06 5.62 0.94
CA GLY A 116 10.37 5.07 0.61
C GLY A 116 10.90 4.12 1.69
N LEU A 117 12.20 3.92 1.67
CA LEU A 117 12.91 3.07 2.62
C LEU A 117 13.57 3.93 3.70
N ARG A 118 13.57 3.44 4.94
CA ARG A 118 14.30 4.03 6.06
C ARG A 118 14.92 2.92 6.89
N CYS A 119 16.06 3.24 7.50
CA CYS A 119 16.59 2.46 8.59
C CYS A 119 15.95 2.92 9.90
N THR A 120 15.24 2.03 10.58
CA THR A 120 14.65 2.29 11.90
C THR A 120 15.21 1.26 12.86
N GLU A 121 15.86 1.70 13.93
CA GLU A 121 16.46 0.81 14.95
C GLU A 121 17.40 -0.25 14.35
N GLY A 122 18.19 0.14 13.34
CA GLY A 122 19.11 -0.77 12.65
C GLY A 122 18.44 -1.77 11.71
N LYS A 123 17.12 -1.69 11.50
CA LYS A 123 16.36 -2.55 10.58
C LYS A 123 15.78 -1.78 9.39
N ILE A 124 15.85 -2.38 8.21
CA ILE A 124 15.24 -1.81 7.00
C ILE A 124 13.71 -1.88 7.07
N LYS A 125 13.05 -0.79 6.69
CA LYS A 125 11.59 -0.72 6.65
C LYS A 125 11.10 0.12 5.47
N VAL A 126 9.99 -0.31 4.86
CA VAL A 126 9.19 0.55 3.98
C VAL A 126 8.33 1.47 4.85
N VAL A 127 8.52 2.76 4.70
CA VAL A 127 7.94 3.79 5.55
C VAL A 127 6.55 4.17 5.06
N THR A 128 5.61 4.33 5.98
CA THR A 128 4.27 4.86 5.76
C THR A 128 4.09 6.16 6.55
N ALA A 129 2.98 6.87 6.34
CA ALA A 129 2.69 8.08 7.13
C ALA A 129 2.70 7.81 8.65
N ASN A 130 2.36 6.60 9.10
CA ASN A 130 2.32 6.23 10.51
C ASN A 130 3.69 6.20 11.19
N ASP A 131 4.76 6.14 10.40
CA ASP A 131 6.14 6.09 10.89
C ASP A 131 6.74 7.47 11.17
N PHE A 132 6.02 8.54 10.83
CA PHE A 132 6.46 9.91 11.07
C PHE A 132 5.89 10.46 12.38
N ASP A 133 6.71 11.29 13.03
CA ASP A 133 6.29 12.17 14.12
C ASP A 133 5.61 13.44 13.60
N LEU A 134 5.15 14.30 14.50
CA LEU A 134 4.39 15.50 14.14
C LEU A 134 5.24 16.52 13.36
N THR A 135 6.53 16.64 13.69
CA THR A 135 7.46 17.56 13.03
C THR A 135 7.68 17.12 11.58
N GLU A 136 8.03 15.85 11.36
CA GLU A 136 8.21 15.29 10.02
C GLU A 136 6.95 15.36 9.17
N VAL A 137 5.78 15.12 9.78
CA VAL A 137 4.48 15.26 9.09
C VAL A 137 4.25 16.69 8.65
N ASN A 138 4.49 17.67 9.53
CA ASN A 138 4.30 19.09 9.20
C ASN A 138 5.24 19.55 8.07
N ASP A 139 6.52 19.20 8.14
CA ASP A 139 7.51 19.56 7.10
C ASP A 139 7.11 18.98 5.73
N ARG A 140 6.66 17.72 5.70
CA ARG A 140 6.22 17.06 4.47
C ARG A 140 4.94 17.66 3.91
N LEU A 141 3.96 17.96 4.77
CA LEU A 141 2.73 18.64 4.34
C LEU A 141 3.03 20.03 3.77
N GLN A 142 3.92 20.79 4.41
CA GLN A 142 4.34 22.11 3.94
C GLN A 142 4.99 22.05 2.56
N LYS A 143 5.75 20.99 2.26
CA LYS A 143 6.36 20.77 0.94
C LYS A 143 5.35 20.29 -0.11
N LEU A 144 4.52 19.31 0.22
CA LEU A 144 3.58 18.70 -0.73
C LEU A 144 2.42 19.63 -1.11
N PHE A 145 1.94 20.47 -0.18
CA PHE A 145 0.83 21.37 -0.43
C PHE A 145 1.02 22.25 -1.69
N PRO A 146 2.11 23.02 -1.86
CA PRO A 146 2.31 23.82 -3.06
C PRO A 146 2.46 22.94 -4.31
N GLU A 147 3.11 21.77 -4.22
CA GLU A 147 3.26 20.86 -5.36
C GLU A 147 1.90 20.36 -5.90
N ILE A 148 0.92 20.16 -5.02
CA ILE A 148 -0.45 19.77 -5.39
C ILE A 148 -1.25 20.97 -5.88
N ARG A 149 -1.25 22.07 -5.11
CA ARG A 149 -1.99 23.30 -5.44
C ARG A 149 -1.58 23.87 -6.80
N ASP A 150 -0.30 23.78 -7.12
CA ASP A 150 0.28 24.40 -8.31
C ASP A 150 0.42 23.43 -9.49
N PHE A 151 0.09 22.15 -9.29
CA PHE A 151 0.38 21.06 -10.24
C PHE A 151 -0.08 21.36 -11.67
N PHE A 152 -1.29 21.92 -11.82
CA PHE A 152 -1.91 22.24 -13.11
C PHE A 152 -1.96 23.74 -13.42
N LYS A 153 -1.32 24.61 -12.62
CA LYS A 153 -1.38 26.07 -12.84
C LYS A 153 -0.79 26.52 -14.16
N GLU A 154 0.20 25.81 -14.67
CA GLU A 154 0.81 26.15 -15.95
C GLU A 154 0.01 25.70 -17.17
N GLN A 155 -0.98 24.83 -16.98
CA GLN A 155 -1.80 24.34 -18.08
C GLN A 155 -2.80 25.38 -18.57
N THR A 156 -2.87 25.53 -19.90
CA THR A 156 -3.80 26.47 -20.55
C THR A 156 -5.24 26.01 -20.36
N CYS A 157 -6.12 26.97 -20.09
CA CYS A 157 -7.56 26.79 -19.95
C CYS A 157 -8.26 27.68 -20.98
N SER A 158 -8.91 27.08 -21.97
CA SER A 158 -9.72 27.77 -22.98
C SER A 158 -11.22 27.59 -22.77
N SER A 159 -11.63 26.49 -22.13
CA SER A 159 -12.99 26.25 -21.66
C SER A 159 -12.98 25.47 -20.34
N ALA A 160 -14.05 25.61 -19.55
CA ALA A 160 -14.21 24.88 -18.29
C ALA A 160 -14.42 23.37 -18.50
N THR A 161 -14.76 22.94 -19.73
CA THR A 161 -14.96 21.53 -20.07
C THR A 161 -13.69 20.73 -19.84
N GLY A 162 -13.79 19.62 -19.09
CA GLY A 162 -12.65 18.75 -18.76
C GLY A 162 -11.79 19.26 -17.59
N TRP A 163 -12.19 20.36 -16.95
CA TRP A 163 -11.67 20.79 -15.66
C TRP A 163 -12.61 20.38 -14.54
N TYR A 164 -12.02 20.06 -13.41
CA TYR A 164 -12.68 19.56 -12.22
C TYR A 164 -12.11 20.26 -10.98
N VAL A 165 -12.82 20.16 -9.86
CA VAL A 165 -12.36 20.67 -8.58
C VAL A 165 -12.21 19.50 -7.61
N THR A 166 -11.06 19.42 -6.97
CA THR A 166 -10.86 18.59 -5.77
C THR A 166 -10.63 19.51 -4.57
N THR A 167 -10.77 18.99 -3.35
CA THR A 167 -10.56 19.79 -2.13
C THR A 167 -9.62 19.04 -1.20
N ILE A 168 -8.61 19.75 -0.68
CA ILE A 168 -7.71 19.25 0.37
C ILE A 168 -7.83 20.12 1.62
N ARG A 169 -7.34 19.62 2.74
CA ARG A 169 -7.26 20.39 3.99
C ARG A 169 -5.88 20.99 4.18
N LYS A 170 -5.80 22.27 4.53
CA LYS A 170 -4.58 22.89 5.04
C LYS A 170 -4.93 23.69 6.28
N ASP A 171 -4.28 23.38 7.40
CA ASP A 171 -4.49 24.09 8.68
C ASP A 171 -5.98 24.27 9.03
N CYS A 172 -6.73 23.16 8.97
CA CYS A 172 -8.18 23.10 9.14
C CYS A 172 -9.06 23.79 8.07
N GLU A 173 -8.48 24.54 7.13
CA GLU A 173 -9.22 25.15 6.03
C GLU A 173 -9.41 24.20 4.85
N PHE A 174 -10.51 24.38 4.13
CA PHE A 174 -10.76 23.69 2.86
C PHE A 174 -10.15 24.49 1.71
N VAL A 175 -9.19 23.88 1.02
CA VAL A 175 -8.55 24.48 -0.16
C VAL A 175 -9.01 23.72 -1.39
N SER A 176 -9.73 24.41 -2.28
CA SER A 176 -10.17 23.83 -3.54
C SER A 176 -9.11 24.02 -4.63
N ILE A 177 -8.87 22.97 -5.39
CA ILE A 177 -7.80 22.88 -6.39
C ILE A 177 -8.43 22.45 -7.71
N ALA A 178 -8.22 23.26 -8.75
CA ALA A 178 -8.62 22.91 -10.10
C ALA A 178 -7.65 21.86 -10.68
N TYR A 179 -8.19 20.82 -11.30
CA TYR A 179 -7.40 19.78 -11.96
C TYR A 179 -8.05 19.36 -13.27
N THR A 180 -7.28 18.68 -14.12
CA THR A 180 -7.76 18.10 -15.38
C THR A 180 -7.17 16.71 -15.59
N GLN A 181 -7.80 15.91 -16.46
CA GLN A 181 -7.34 14.57 -16.78
C GLN A 181 -6.33 14.62 -17.93
N THR A 182 -5.05 14.53 -17.57
CA THR A 182 -3.92 14.43 -18.50
C THR A 182 -3.17 13.13 -18.25
N ASP A 183 -2.17 12.84 -19.07
CA ASP A 183 -1.15 11.82 -18.81
C ASP A 183 -0.48 11.97 -17.43
N ARG A 184 -0.36 13.20 -16.94
CA ARG A 184 0.19 13.51 -15.61
C ARG A 184 -0.80 13.35 -14.45
N PHE A 185 -2.07 13.01 -14.71
CA PHE A 185 -3.07 12.85 -13.64
C PHE A 185 -2.68 11.79 -12.61
N ARG A 186 -2.00 10.72 -13.02
CA ARG A 186 -1.50 9.68 -12.09
C ARG A 186 -0.50 10.24 -11.08
N GLU A 187 0.38 11.15 -11.52
CA GLU A 187 1.35 11.81 -10.64
C GLU A 187 0.63 12.73 -9.64
N PHE A 188 -0.35 13.50 -10.10
CA PHE A 188 -1.19 14.33 -9.24
C PHE A 188 -1.96 13.50 -8.19
N SER A 189 -2.61 12.41 -8.62
CA SER A 189 -3.35 11.52 -7.72
C SER A 189 -2.46 10.93 -6.64
N LYS A 190 -1.24 10.50 -6.99
CA LYS A 190 -0.27 9.98 -6.02
C LYS A 190 0.09 11.02 -4.95
N ARG A 191 0.34 12.27 -5.35
CA ARG A 191 0.66 13.36 -4.41
C ARG A 191 -0.54 13.68 -3.50
N MET A 192 -1.75 13.67 -4.05
CA MET A 192 -3.00 13.83 -3.29
C MET A 192 -3.16 12.74 -2.23
N GLU A 193 -2.91 11.48 -2.59
CA GLU A 193 -2.95 10.35 -1.65
C GLU A 193 -1.89 10.48 -0.55
N GLU A 194 -0.63 10.77 -0.91
CA GLU A 194 0.44 11.02 0.06
C GLU A 194 0.07 12.11 1.05
N TYR A 195 -0.45 13.24 0.54
CA TYR A 195 -0.92 14.35 1.38
C TYR A 195 -2.06 13.95 2.30
N ALA A 196 -3.07 13.23 1.80
CA ALA A 196 -4.21 12.79 2.60
C ALA A 196 -3.78 11.89 3.77
N HIS A 197 -2.86 10.95 3.53
CA HIS A 197 -2.34 10.07 4.57
C HIS A 197 -1.50 10.82 5.61
N LEU A 198 -0.68 11.80 5.19
CA LEU A 198 0.06 12.66 6.11
C LEU A 198 -0.86 13.56 6.93
N TYR A 199 -1.89 14.14 6.30
CA TYR A 199 -2.86 14.99 7.00
C TYR A 199 -3.65 14.19 8.03
N TYR A 200 -4.10 12.98 7.66
CA TYR A 200 -4.72 12.07 8.62
C TYR A 200 -3.79 11.77 9.80
N ARG A 201 -2.52 11.43 9.53
CA ARG A 201 -1.53 11.23 10.60
C ARG A 201 -1.39 12.46 11.50
N LYS A 202 -1.37 13.67 10.93
CA LYS A 202 -1.35 14.93 11.70
C LYS A 202 -2.52 14.99 12.68
N THR A 203 -3.75 14.70 12.23
CA THR A 203 -4.93 14.71 13.10
C THR A 203 -4.90 13.65 14.21
N VAL A 204 -4.19 12.54 13.97
CA VAL A 204 -3.99 11.51 14.99
C VAL A 204 -2.97 11.97 16.04
N LEU A 205 -1.91 12.68 15.63
CA LEU A 205 -0.83 13.13 16.52
C LEU A 205 -1.16 14.42 17.27
N ASP A 206 -1.74 15.41 16.58
CA ASP A 206 -2.07 16.71 17.14
C ASP A 206 -3.52 16.72 17.65
N LYS A 207 -3.66 16.40 18.94
CA LYS A 207 -4.97 16.36 19.63
C LYS A 207 -5.60 17.74 19.83
N SER A 208 -4.86 18.81 19.59
CA SER A 208 -5.38 20.18 19.70
C SER A 208 -6.14 20.63 18.45
N MET A 209 -5.99 19.91 17.34
CA MET A 209 -6.70 20.22 16.09
C MET A 209 -8.21 20.07 16.24
N ASN A 210 -8.92 21.19 16.18
CA ASN A 210 -10.37 21.24 16.11
C ASN A 210 -10.82 21.79 14.75
N CYS A 211 -10.75 20.95 13.71
CA CYS A 211 -11.12 21.37 12.36
C CYS A 211 -12.62 21.25 12.12
N PRO A 212 -13.26 22.19 11.38
CA PRO A 212 -14.67 22.09 11.04
C PRO A 212 -14.92 20.87 10.17
N SER A 213 -16.02 20.14 10.36
CA SER A 213 -16.36 18.96 9.54
C SER A 213 -16.97 19.33 8.18
N VAL A 214 -17.55 20.53 8.06
CA VAL A 214 -18.29 21.00 6.89
C VAL A 214 -17.55 22.14 6.21
N ASN A 215 -17.50 22.12 4.87
CA ASN A 215 -17.03 23.23 4.06
C ASN A 215 -18.17 24.25 3.88
N ASP A 216 -18.03 25.43 4.48
CA ASP A 216 -19.00 26.52 4.39
C ASP A 216 -18.97 27.24 3.03
N LYS A 217 -17.88 27.07 2.26
CA LYS A 217 -17.67 27.65 0.93
C LYS A 217 -17.26 26.57 -0.07
N PRO A 218 -18.18 25.65 -0.43
CA PRO A 218 -17.90 24.64 -1.44
C PRO A 218 -17.69 25.30 -2.81
N ALA A 219 -16.68 24.83 -3.55
CA ALA A 219 -16.48 25.28 -4.91
C ALA A 219 -17.64 24.86 -5.82
N LYS A 220 -18.07 25.76 -6.68
CA LYS A 220 -19.14 25.57 -7.68
C LYS A 220 -18.62 25.06 -9.04
N GLY A 221 -17.31 25.14 -9.27
CA GLY A 221 -16.68 24.66 -10.51
C GLY A 221 -15.38 25.38 -10.85
N VAL A 222 -14.97 25.27 -12.10
CA VAL A 222 -13.80 25.96 -12.68
C VAL A 222 -14.27 26.90 -13.78
N ALA A 223 -13.66 28.07 -13.88
CA ALA A 223 -13.72 28.95 -15.05
C ALA A 223 -12.31 29.12 -15.63
N CYS A 224 -12.23 29.51 -16.90
CA CYS A 224 -10.97 29.92 -17.50
C CYS A 224 -10.87 31.45 -17.49
N GLU A 225 -9.92 31.99 -16.73
CA GLU A 225 -9.67 33.42 -16.63
C GLU A 225 -8.26 33.70 -17.12
N ASN A 226 -8.10 34.60 -18.09
CA ASN A 226 -6.81 34.93 -18.70
C ASN A 226 -6.04 33.68 -19.19
N GLY A 227 -6.75 32.70 -19.73
CA GLY A 227 -6.15 31.46 -20.23
C GLY A 227 -5.71 30.47 -19.13
N LYS A 228 -6.08 30.69 -17.86
CA LYS A 228 -5.71 29.87 -16.71
C LYS A 228 -6.94 29.36 -15.95
N PRO A 229 -6.88 28.17 -15.33
CA PRO A 229 -7.98 27.64 -14.55
C PRO A 229 -8.14 28.43 -13.24
N ALA A 230 -9.37 28.85 -12.93
CA ALA A 230 -9.73 29.53 -11.70
C ALA A 230 -10.92 28.83 -11.03
N VAL A 231 -10.79 28.51 -9.73
CA VAL A 231 -11.88 27.92 -8.96
C VAL A 231 -12.94 28.97 -8.66
N LYS A 232 -14.22 28.60 -8.80
CA LYS A 232 -15.38 29.44 -8.48
C LYS A 232 -16.07 28.94 -7.21
N TYR A 233 -16.53 29.87 -6.38
CA TYR A 233 -17.17 29.63 -5.08
C TYR A 233 -18.59 30.21 -5.03
#